data_AF-A0A2N2F7M2-F1
#
_entry.id   AF-A0A2N2F7M2-F1
#
_cell.length_a   1.000
_cell.length_b   1.000
_cell.length_c   1.000
_cell.angle_alpha   90.00
_cell.angle_beta   90.00
_cell.angle_gamma   90.00
#
_symmetry.space_group_name_H-M   'P 1'
#
loop_
_entity.id
_entity.type
_entity.pdbx_description
1 polymer ?
#
loop_
_entity_poly.entity_id
_entity_poly.type
_entity_poly.pdbx_seq_one_letter_code
_entity_poly.pdbx_strand_id
1 'polypeptide(L)'
;MAIQYHPKTGTILICDFRGFKEPEIVKRRPVVVVSPRFRERDGLCTVVPLSLTEPNPKMPYHYHLDIKEPLPPKFDTLFSNYPV
;
A
#
# COMPACT_ATOMS: atom_id res chain seq x y z
N MET A 1 -1.04 8.39 -11.07
CA MET A 1 -0.10 8.16 -12.18
C MET A 1 0.56 6.82 -11.96
N ALA A 2 0.68 5.99 -12.99
CA ALA A 2 1.27 4.65 -12.87
C ALA A 2 2.80 4.73 -12.75
N ILE A 3 3.39 3.76 -12.05
CA ILE A 3 4.84 3.58 -12.04
C ILE A 3 5.30 3.02 -13.39
N GLN A 4 6.50 3.42 -13.85
CA GLN A 4 7.06 3.01 -15.15
C GLN A 4 8.09 1.88 -15.04
N TYR A 5 8.24 1.31 -13.84
CA TYR A 5 9.19 0.24 -13.54
C TYR A 5 8.51 -0.84 -12.71
N HIS A 6 9.04 -2.06 -12.76
CA HIS A 6 8.56 -3.13 -11.89
C HIS A 6 9.16 -2.94 -10.49
N PRO A 7 8.32 -2.80 -9.44
CA PRO A 7 8.83 -2.52 -8.10
C PRO A 7 9.50 -3.76 -7.50
N LYS A 8 10.56 -3.56 -6.72
CA LYS A 8 11.24 -4.66 -6.02
C LYS A 8 10.44 -5.08 -4.79
N THR A 9 10.55 -6.34 -4.39
CA THR A 9 10.03 -6.81 -3.10
C THR A 9 10.57 -5.95 -1.95
N GLY A 10 9.70 -5.58 -1.01
CA GLY A 10 10.00 -4.67 0.10
C GLY A 10 9.86 -3.18 -0.22
N THR A 11 9.63 -2.81 -1.49
CA THR A 11 9.39 -1.39 -1.85
C THR A 11 8.05 -0.92 -1.27
N ILE A 12 8.05 0.27 -0.65
CA ILE A 12 6.82 0.96 -0.23
C ILE A 12 6.35 1.88 -1.36
N LEU A 13 5.08 1.76 -1.73
CA LEU A 13 4.43 2.54 -2.79
C LEU A 13 3.14 3.18 -2.27
N ILE A 14 2.60 4.13 -3.04
CA ILE A 14 1.22 4.60 -2.87
C ILE A 14 0.33 3.88 -3.89
N CYS A 15 -0.68 3.18 -3.39
CA CYS A 15 -1.70 2.55 -4.22
C CYS A 15 -3.05 3.27 -4.08
N ASP A 16 -3.80 3.35 -5.18
CA ASP A 16 -5.10 4.00 -5.25
C ASP A 16 -6.21 2.95 -5.39
N PHE A 17 -7.00 2.78 -4.33
CA PHE A 17 -8.02 1.74 -4.24
C PHE A 17 -9.44 2.23 -4.58
N ARG A 18 -9.60 3.45 -5.13
CA ARG A 18 -10.93 4.03 -5.44
C ARG A 18 -11.75 3.28 -6.50
N GLY A 19 -11.21 2.21 -7.09
CA GLY A 19 -11.96 1.31 -8.00
C GLY A 19 -12.74 0.21 -7.28
N PHE A 20 -12.56 0.04 -5.96
CA PHE A 20 -13.28 -0.95 -5.16
C PHE A 20 -14.54 -0.37 -4.52
N LYS A 21 -15.31 -1.21 -3.83
CA LYS A 21 -16.51 -0.84 -3.08
C LYS A 21 -16.37 -1.25 -1.62
N GLU A 22 -16.92 -0.45 -0.72
CA GLU A 22 -16.98 -0.82 0.70
C GLU A 22 -17.65 -2.19 0.86
N PRO A 23 -17.15 -3.08 1.75
CA PRO A 23 -16.20 -2.82 2.85
C PRO A 23 -14.71 -2.86 2.48
N GLU A 24 -14.36 -3.01 1.19
CA GLU A 24 -12.96 -2.96 0.76
C GLU A 24 -12.35 -1.56 0.93
N ILE A 25 -11.02 -1.46 0.85
CA ILE A 25 -10.33 -0.17 0.88
C ILE A 25 -10.77 0.65 -0.35
N VAL A 26 -11.30 1.85 -0.14
CA VAL A 26 -11.76 2.77 -1.21
C VAL A 26 -10.99 4.09 -1.25
N LYS A 27 -9.74 4.08 -0.79
CA LYS A 27 -8.90 5.27 -0.64
C LYS A 27 -7.45 4.96 -0.96
N ARG A 28 -6.63 5.97 -1.13
CA ARG A 28 -5.18 5.77 -1.28
C ARG A 28 -4.59 5.21 0.01
N ARG A 29 -3.60 4.33 -0.11
CA ARG A 29 -2.86 3.79 1.03
C ARG A 29 -1.39 3.52 0.67
N PRO A 30 -0.46 3.69 1.62
CA PRO A 30 0.85 3.06 1.51
C PRO A 30 0.68 1.54 1.44
N VAL A 31 1.48 0.91 0.58
CA VAL A 31 1.49 -0.54 0.41
C VAL A 31 2.93 -1.03 0.33
N VAL A 32 3.20 -2.24 0.81
CA VAL A 32 4.49 -2.92 0.63
C VAL A 32 4.37 -4.02 -0.41
N VAL A 33 5.34 -4.11 -1.33
CA VAL A 33 5.39 -5.17 -2.33
C VAL A 33 5.92 -6.46 -1.68
N VAL A 34 5.16 -7.55 -1.78
CA VAL A 34 5.51 -8.84 -1.17
C VAL A 34 5.86 -9.92 -2.20
N SER A 35 5.50 -9.73 -3.47
CA SER A 35 5.86 -10.66 -4.53
C SER A 35 7.22 -10.34 -5.16
N PRO A 36 7.98 -11.35 -5.64
CA PRO A 36 9.07 -11.12 -6.57
C PRO A 36 8.55 -10.78 -7.97
N ARG A 37 9.46 -10.40 -8.88
CA ARG A 37 9.13 -10.29 -10.30
C ARG A 37 8.94 -11.69 -10.90
N PHE A 38 7.73 -11.98 -11.36
CA PHE A 38 7.44 -13.21 -12.10
C PHE A 38 7.60 -12.98 -13.60
N ARG A 39 8.39 -13.82 -14.28
CA ARG A 39 8.67 -13.70 -15.73
C ARG A 39 7.41 -13.79 -16.60
N GLU A 40 6.41 -14.56 -16.17
CA GLU A 40 5.16 -14.79 -16.91
C GLU A 40 4.01 -13.86 -16.51
N ARG A 41 4.23 -12.96 -15.54
CA ARG A 41 3.20 -12.05 -15.00
C ARG A 41 3.68 -10.61 -14.99
N ASP A 42 4.16 -10.16 -16.14
CA ASP A 42 4.58 -8.78 -16.31
C ASP A 42 3.40 -7.82 -16.08
N GLY A 43 3.70 -6.64 -15.51
CA GLY A 43 2.69 -5.64 -15.15
C GLY A 43 1.92 -5.92 -13.85
N LEU A 44 2.13 -7.06 -13.19
CA LEU A 44 1.48 -7.41 -11.93
C LEU A 44 2.47 -7.54 -10.78
N CYS A 45 2.04 -7.15 -9.58
CA CYS A 45 2.72 -7.44 -8.33
C CYS A 45 1.68 -7.59 -7.21
N THR A 46 2.03 -8.34 -6.17
CA THR A 46 1.22 -8.49 -4.96
C THR A 46 1.71 -7.49 -3.93
N VAL A 47 0.76 -6.76 -3.35
CA VAL A 47 1.03 -5.76 -2.32
C VAL A 47 0.18 -6.01 -1.08
N VAL A 48 0.69 -5.61 0.08
CA VAL A 48 -0.05 -5.59 1.35
C VAL A 48 -0.22 -4.12 1.77
N PRO A 49 -1.46 -3.64 1.97
CA PRO A 49 -1.71 -2.29 2.49
C PRO A 49 -1.20 -2.13 3.92
N LEU A 50 -0.65 -0.95 4.21
CA LEU A 50 -0.20 -0.58 5.54
C LEU A 50 -1.26 0.29 6.24
N SER A 51 -1.55 -0.02 7.50
CA SER A 51 -2.41 0.76 8.38
C SER A 51 -1.55 1.60 9.33
N LEU A 52 -1.98 2.84 9.60
CA LEU A 52 -1.43 3.68 10.67
C LEU A 52 -2.21 3.54 11.98
N THR A 53 -3.30 2.79 11.96
CA THR A 53 -4.14 2.49 13.13
C THR A 53 -3.89 1.07 13.58
N GLU A 54 -3.69 0.89 14.88
CA GLU A 54 -3.47 -0.42 15.48
C GLU A 54 -4.72 -1.30 15.29
N PRO A 55 -4.56 -2.56 14.87
CA PRO A 55 -5.69 -3.45 14.68
C PRO A 55 -6.34 -3.85 16.01
N ASN A 56 -7.67 -3.92 16.02
CA ASN A 56 -8.45 -4.37 17.17
C ASN A 56 -9.60 -5.29 16.71
N PRO A 57 -9.58 -6.60 17.03
CA PRO A 57 -8.54 -7.30 17.79
C PRO A 57 -7.25 -7.49 16.97
N LYS A 58 -6.12 -7.69 17.66
CA LYS A 58 -4.89 -8.18 17.03
C LYS A 58 -5.10 -9.64 16.59
N MET A 59 -4.68 -9.94 15.37
CA MET A 59 -4.85 -11.25 14.73
C MET A 59 -3.49 -11.79 14.29
N PRO A 60 -3.30 -13.11 14.13
CA PRO A 60 -2.00 -13.69 13.79
C PRO A 60 -1.40 -13.22 12.44
N TYR A 61 -2.25 -12.71 11.55
CA TYR A 61 -1.84 -12.17 10.25
C TYR A 61 -1.51 -10.68 10.27
N HIS A 62 -1.66 -10.00 11.42
CA HIS A 62 -1.18 -8.64 11.59
C HIS A 62 0.31 -8.64 11.87
N TYR A 63 1.04 -7.81 11.14
CA TYR A 63 2.47 -7.61 11.31
C TYR A 63 2.76 -6.16 11.66
N HIS A 64 3.48 -5.94 12.76
CA HIS A 64 3.98 -4.62 13.11
C HIS A 64 5.22 -4.31 12.28
N LEU A 65 5.18 -3.21 11.52
CA LEU A 65 6.28 -2.82 10.64
C LEU A 65 7.01 -1.60 11.22
N ASP A 66 8.24 -1.82 11.67
CA ASP A 66 9.14 -0.76 12.12
C ASP A 66 9.91 -0.16 10.93
N ILE A 67 9.58 1.09 10.58
CA ILE A 67 10.27 1.83 9.51
C ILE A 67 11.27 2.79 10.15
N LYS A 68 12.57 2.56 9.90
CA LYS A 68 13.66 3.38 10.48
C LYS A 68 13.60 4.84 10.04
N GLU A 69 13.22 5.06 8.79
CA GLU A 69 13.05 6.39 8.22
C GLU A 69 11.56 6.74 8.19
N PRO A 70 11.16 7.94 8.63
CA PRO A 70 9.78 8.34 8.54
C PRO A 70 9.35 8.36 7.08
N LEU A 71 8.15 7.86 6.81
CA LEU A 71 7.55 7.96 5.49
C LEU A 71 7.49 9.45 5.09
N PRO A 72 7.94 9.84 3.87
CA PRO A 72 8.05 11.23 3.43
C PRO A 72 6.86 12.13 3.82
N PRO A 73 7.07 13.33 4.38
CA PRO A 73 5.96 14.20 4.78
C PRO A 73 5.08 14.50 3.55
N LYS A 74 3.82 14.01 3.59
CA LYS A 74 2.74 13.96 2.56
C LYS A 74 2.12 12.56 2.33
N PHE A 75 2.37 11.55 3.18
CA PHE A 75 1.51 10.35 3.19
C PHE A 75 0.08 10.69 3.61
N ASP A 76 -0.08 11.60 4.58
CA ASP A 76 -1.39 11.96 5.14
C ASP A 76 -2.18 13.00 4.35
N THR A 77 -1.52 13.98 3.72
CA THR A 77 -2.21 15.08 3.02
C THR A 77 -2.75 14.69 1.63
N LEU A 78 -2.39 13.52 1.10
CA LEU A 78 -3.06 12.91 -0.05
C LEU A 78 -4.45 12.34 0.29
N PHE A 79 -4.83 12.29 1.58
CA PHE A 79 -6.15 11.82 2.02
C PHE A 79 -7.23 12.92 2.05
N SER A 80 -6.87 14.21 2.05
CA SER A 80 -7.85 15.31 2.27
C SER A 80 -8.17 16.18 1.04
N ASN A 81 -7.36 16.15 -0.02
CA ASN A 81 -7.44 17.18 -1.08
C ASN A 81 -7.74 16.65 -2.50
N TYR A 82 -8.23 15.42 -2.65
CA TYR A 82 -8.76 14.94 -3.92
C TYR A 82 -10.24 14.60 -3.74
N PRO A 83 -11.16 15.30 -4.44
CA PRO A 83 -12.57 14.96 -4.36
C PRO A 83 -12.75 13.53 -4.84
N VAL A 84 -13.67 12.84 -4.16
CA VAL A 84 -14.23 11.55 -4.58
C VAL A 84 -14.83 11.71 -5.97
#